data_AF-A0A7S4GFR2-F1
#
_entry.id   AF-A0A7S4GFR2-F1
#
_cell.length_a   1.000
_cell.length_b   1.000
_cell.length_c   1.000
_cell.angle_alpha   90.00
_cell.angle_beta   90.00
_cell.angle_gamma   90.00
#
_symmetry.space_group_name_H-M   'P 1'
#
loop_
_entity.id
_entity.type
_entity.pdbx_description
1 polymer ?
#
loop_
_entity_poly.entity_id
_entity_poly.type
_entity_poly.pdbx_seq_one_letter_code
_entity_poly.pdbx_strand_id
1 'polypeptide(L)'
;TALRLKQHIVCIVLNNKSYGMIAWKAHSMGMDDFGLEYGNPDFALYARSYGAIGHNVTAPGEFETILRKAIEEPGVHIIDLPITYESSDAALHDELPKEVATLQEAVGKMIAEHDAALAAMADDLRD
;
A
#
# COMPACT_ATOMS: atom_id res chain seq x y z
N THR A 1 8.44 -6.04 28.10
CA THR A 1 7.86 -7.33 28.52
C THR A 1 8.39 -8.51 27.74
N ALA A 2 8.37 -8.50 26.40
CA ALA A 2 8.82 -9.61 25.56
C ALA A 2 10.25 -10.12 25.88
N LEU A 3 11.22 -9.22 26.04
CA LEU A 3 12.59 -9.56 26.44
C LEU A 3 12.66 -10.25 27.81
N ARG A 4 11.95 -9.69 28.81
CA ARG A 4 11.88 -10.27 30.16
C ARG A 4 11.31 -11.69 30.17
N LEU A 5 10.38 -11.99 29.25
CA LEU A 5 9.77 -13.31 29.08
C LEU A 5 10.52 -14.21 28.08
N LYS A 6 11.70 -13.79 27.61
CA LYS A 6 12.54 -14.51 26.63
C LYS A 6 11.76 -15.00 25.40
N GLN A 7 10.83 -14.18 24.92
CA GLN A 7 10.01 -14.51 23.76
C GLN A 7 10.80 -14.28 22.48
N HIS A 8 10.60 -15.15 21.50
CA HIS A 8 11.05 -14.90 20.14
C HIS A 8 9.91 -14.22 19.37
N ILE A 9 10.09 -12.94 19.05
CA ILE A 9 9.07 -12.10 18.41
C ILE A 9 9.74 -11.28 17.32
N VAL A 10 9.19 -11.33 16.11
CA VAL A 10 9.57 -10.45 15.00
C VAL A 10 8.44 -9.45 14.79
N CYS A 11 8.75 -8.16 14.92
CA CYS A 11 7.81 -7.07 14.71
C CYS A 11 8.31 -6.17 13.57
N ILE A 12 7.45 -5.92 12.59
CA ILE A 12 7.76 -5.10 11.43
C ILE A 12 6.97 -3.80 11.55
N VAL A 13 7.67 -2.68 11.51
CA VAL A 13 7.08 -1.34 11.51
C VAL A 13 7.06 -0.85 10.07
N LEU A 14 5.86 -0.73 9.49
CA LEU A 14 5.67 -0.13 8.19
C LEU A 14 5.72 1.39 8.36
N ASN A 15 6.86 1.98 7.99
CA ASN A 15 7.17 3.37 8.26
C ASN A 15 6.99 4.22 7.01
N ASN A 16 5.87 4.93 6.95
CA ASN A 16 5.54 5.88 5.88
C ASN A 16 5.96 7.33 6.20
N LYS A 17 6.70 7.55 7.31
CA LYS A 17 7.16 8.87 7.80
C LYS A 17 6.06 9.94 7.94
N SER A 18 4.78 9.55 8.02
CA SER A 18 3.65 10.50 8.08
C SER A 18 2.41 9.90 8.77
N TYR A 19 1.67 10.72 9.51
CA TYR A 19 0.34 10.37 10.02
C TYR A 19 -0.69 10.37 8.87
N GLY A 20 -0.65 9.35 8.02
CA GLY A 20 -1.36 9.30 6.72
C GLY A 20 -2.86 9.64 6.75
N MET A 21 -3.60 9.34 7.84
CA MET A 21 -5.02 9.69 7.93
C MET A 21 -5.32 11.07 8.54
N ILE A 22 -4.41 11.68 9.28
CA ILE A 22 -4.63 12.98 9.94
C ILE A 22 -4.18 14.11 9.02
N ALA A 23 -3.05 13.96 8.33
CA ALA A 23 -2.56 14.91 7.34
C ALA A 23 -3.55 15.07 6.17
N TRP A 24 -4.13 13.96 5.69
CA TRP A 24 -5.14 13.99 4.62
C TRP A 24 -6.40 14.79 5.00
N LYS A 25 -6.82 14.68 6.27
CA LYS A 25 -8.01 15.39 6.78
C LYS A 25 -7.74 16.88 7.04
N ALA A 26 -6.53 17.25 7.46
CA ALA A 26 -6.13 18.64 7.65
C ALA A 26 -5.99 19.39 6.31
N HIS A 27 -5.40 18.76 5.29
CA HIS A 27 -5.29 19.32 3.94
C HIS A 27 -6.66 19.54 3.29
N SER A 28 -7.60 18.59 3.48
CA SER A 28 -8.98 18.74 3.00
C SER A 28 -9.75 19.92 3.65
N MET A 29 -9.27 20.47 4.78
CA MET A 29 -9.91 21.58 5.50
C MET A 29 -9.19 22.94 5.30
N GLY A 30 -8.18 23.00 4.43
CA GLY A 30 -7.52 24.26 4.04
C GLY A 30 -6.69 24.93 5.13
N MET A 31 -6.16 24.15 6.08
CA MET A 31 -5.26 24.64 7.14
C MET A 31 -3.80 24.43 6.74
N ASP A 32 -2.95 25.43 7.02
CA ASP A 32 -1.50 25.32 6.82
C ASP A 32 -0.88 24.22 7.70
N ASP A 33 0.10 23.48 7.15
CA ASP A 33 0.83 22.38 7.79
C ASP A 33 1.70 22.89 8.97
N PHE A 34 1.09 23.19 10.10
CA PHE A 34 1.82 23.61 11.30
C PHE A 34 2.14 22.40 12.19
N GLY A 35 3.38 21.89 12.09
CA GLY A 35 3.95 20.92 13.05
C GLY A 35 3.75 19.44 12.72
N LEU A 36 3.52 19.08 11.45
CA LEU A 36 3.30 17.69 11.01
C LEU A 36 4.58 16.90 10.70
N GLU A 37 5.74 17.54 10.66
CA GLU A 37 7.04 16.85 10.57
C GLU A 37 7.50 16.34 11.95
N TYR A 38 6.71 15.47 12.57
CA TYR A 38 7.27 14.59 13.60
C TYR A 38 8.13 13.56 12.89
N GLY A 39 9.44 13.80 12.83
CA GLY A 39 10.38 12.77 12.43
C GLY A 39 10.13 11.53 13.29
N ASN A 40 9.61 10.46 12.68
CA ASN A 40 9.40 9.19 13.39
C ASN A 40 10.70 8.81 14.12
N PRO A 41 10.63 8.38 15.39
CA PRO A 41 11.83 7.97 16.10
C PRO A 41 12.48 6.79 15.37
N ASP A 42 13.80 6.66 15.46
CA ASP A 42 14.49 5.47 14.96
C ASP A 42 14.04 4.26 15.79
N PHE A 43 13.10 3.48 15.24
CA PHE A 43 12.49 2.33 15.90
C PHE A 43 13.51 1.22 16.17
N ALA A 44 14.52 1.10 15.31
CA ALA A 44 15.60 0.14 15.51
C ALA A 44 16.52 0.57 16.65
N LEU A 45 16.87 1.85 16.75
CA LEU A 45 17.63 2.38 17.90
C LEU A 45 16.82 2.24 19.20
N TYR A 46 15.53 2.53 19.14
CA TYR A 46 14.62 2.33 20.26
C TYR A 46 14.64 0.88 20.73
N ALA A 47 14.51 -0.09 19.82
CA ALA A 47 14.61 -1.52 20.14
C ALA A 47 15.94 -1.87 20.83
N ARG A 48 17.07 -1.38 20.29
CA ARG A 48 18.42 -1.60 20.86
C ARG A 48 18.52 -1.06 22.29
N SER A 49 17.90 0.08 22.59
CA SER A 49 17.92 0.66 23.94
C SER A 49 17.27 -0.22 25.02
N TYR A 50 16.30 -1.07 24.64
CA TYR A 50 15.68 -2.05 25.54
C TYR A 50 16.44 -3.37 25.62
N GLY A 51 17.47 -3.58 24.79
CA GLY A 51 18.16 -4.87 24.63
C GLY A 51 17.52 -5.80 23.61
N ALA A 52 16.63 -5.29 22.75
CA ALA A 52 16.12 -6.00 21.58
C ALA A 52 17.02 -5.76 20.35
N ILE A 53 16.80 -6.54 19.30
CA ILE A 53 17.56 -6.46 18.06
C ILE A 53 16.80 -5.55 17.10
N GLY A 54 17.37 -4.39 16.78
CA GLY A 54 16.79 -3.43 15.85
C GLY A 54 17.46 -3.49 14.48
N HIS A 55 16.66 -3.61 13.42
CA HIS A 55 17.08 -3.61 12.02
C HIS A 55 16.49 -2.41 11.28
N ASN A 56 17.30 -1.71 10.51
CA ASN A 56 16.86 -0.66 9.60
C ASN A 56 16.98 -1.19 8.17
N VAL A 57 15.89 -1.19 7.41
CA VAL A 57 15.93 -1.54 5.99
C VAL A 57 16.22 -0.27 5.20
N THR A 58 17.33 -0.24 4.46
CA THR A 58 17.74 0.93 3.68
C THR A 58 17.55 0.75 2.18
N ALA A 59 17.49 -0.50 1.72
CA ALA A 59 17.21 -0.85 0.34
C ALA A 59 16.19 -2.01 0.23
N PRO A 60 15.37 -2.06 -0.85
CA PRO A 60 14.36 -3.09 -1.04
C PRO A 60 14.91 -4.53 -0.98
N GLY A 61 16.11 -4.77 -1.51
CA GLY A 61 16.75 -6.09 -1.53
C GLY A 61 17.25 -6.58 -0.17
N GLU A 62 17.35 -5.70 0.84
CA GLU A 62 17.84 -6.07 2.17
C GLU A 62 16.74 -6.73 3.02
N PHE A 63 15.47 -6.43 2.74
CA PHE A 63 14.36 -6.85 3.57
C PHE A 63 14.26 -8.38 3.70
N GLU A 64 14.41 -9.13 2.61
CA GLU A 64 14.33 -10.59 2.64
C GLU A 64 15.44 -11.19 3.53
N THR A 65 16.66 -10.67 3.39
CA THR A 65 17.81 -11.14 4.18
C THR A 65 17.63 -10.82 5.66
N ILE A 66 17.17 -9.62 5.98
CA ILE A 66 16.89 -9.17 7.36
C ILE A 66 15.75 -9.99 7.97
N LEU A 67 14.67 -10.23 7.22
CA LEU A 67 13.53 -10.99 7.68
C LEU A 67 13.92 -12.45 7.98
N ARG A 68 14.67 -13.09 7.07
CA ARG A 68 15.17 -14.45 7.28
C ARG A 68 16.03 -14.53 8.53
N LYS A 69 16.98 -13.60 8.69
CA LYS A 69 17.80 -13.51 9.89
C LYS A 69 16.96 -13.35 11.16
N ALA A 70 15.95 -12.48 11.13
CA ALA A 70 15.10 -12.23 12.29
C ALA A 70 14.23 -13.42 12.69
N ILE A 71 13.87 -14.28 11.75
CA ILE A 71 13.12 -15.53 12.01
C ILE A 71 14.04 -16.63 12.56
N GLU A 72 15.29 -16.70 12.09
CA GLU A 72 16.23 -17.75 12.49
C GLU A 72 16.93 -17.46 13.82
N GLU A 73 17.14 -16.18 14.15
CA GLU A 73 17.83 -15.76 15.37
C GLU A 73 16.86 -15.63 16.56
N PRO A 74 17.08 -16.35 17.68
CA PRO A 74 16.23 -16.22 18.87
C PRO A 74 16.34 -14.82 19.48
N GLY A 75 15.21 -14.17 19.76
CA GLY A 75 15.22 -12.82 20.30
C GLY A 75 13.97 -12.00 19.93
N VAL A 76 13.95 -10.76 20.39
CA VAL A 76 12.94 -9.79 19.99
C VAL A 76 13.55 -8.92 18.89
N HIS A 77 12.98 -8.98 17.70
CA HIS A 77 13.43 -8.27 16.52
C HIS A 77 12.43 -7.18 16.17
N ILE A 78 12.92 -5.95 16.00
CA ILE A 78 12.15 -4.84 15.43
C ILE A 78 12.78 -4.50 14.08
N ILE A 79 11.99 -4.55 13.01
CA ILE A 79 12.41 -4.18 11.65
C ILE A 79 11.69 -2.89 11.26
N ASP A 80 12.44 -1.82 11.08
CA ASP A 80 11.94 -0.56 10.52
C ASP A 80 11.98 -0.64 8.99
N LEU A 81 10.79 -0.78 8.38
CA LEU A 81 10.63 -0.94 6.93
C LEU A 81 10.03 0.34 6.34
N PRO A 82 10.83 1.19 5.68
CA PRO A 82 10.32 2.38 5.01
C PRO A 82 9.43 1.98 3.83
N ILE A 83 8.25 2.58 3.75
CA ILE A 83 7.30 2.39 2.66
C ILE A 83 6.96 3.74 2.01
N THR A 84 6.90 3.78 0.69
CA THR A 84 6.43 4.94 -0.09
C THR A 84 5.16 4.56 -0.85
N TYR A 85 4.14 5.42 -0.80
CA TYR A 85 2.86 5.21 -1.49
C TYR A 85 2.86 5.76 -2.93
N GLU A 86 4.02 6.13 -3.46
CA GLU A 86 4.17 6.84 -4.75
C GLU A 86 3.57 6.10 -5.96
N SER A 87 3.33 4.78 -5.85
CA SER A 87 2.69 3.97 -6.90
C SER A 87 1.17 3.82 -6.74
N SER A 88 0.60 4.09 -5.57
CA SER A 88 -0.81 3.77 -5.30
C SER A 88 -1.77 4.88 -5.76
N ASP A 89 -1.37 6.14 -5.76
CA ASP A 89 -2.26 7.24 -6.18
C ASP A 89 -2.48 7.24 -7.70
N ALA A 90 -1.44 7.12 -8.53
CA ALA A 90 -1.58 7.15 -9.99
C ALA A 90 -2.35 5.92 -10.52
N ALA A 91 -2.03 4.73 -10.03
CA ALA A 91 -2.72 3.50 -10.44
C ALA A 91 -4.21 3.54 -10.04
N LEU A 92 -4.52 4.01 -8.81
CA LEU A 92 -5.88 3.98 -8.29
C LEU A 92 -6.76 5.14 -8.82
N HIS A 93 -6.19 6.32 -9.02
CA HIS A 93 -6.94 7.52 -9.43
C HIS A 93 -6.87 7.84 -10.92
N ASP A 94 -5.81 7.47 -11.64
CA ASP A 94 -5.64 7.81 -13.06
C ASP A 94 -5.78 6.60 -13.99
N GLU A 95 -5.24 5.44 -13.62
CA GLU A 95 -5.20 4.27 -14.50
C GLU A 95 -6.50 3.46 -14.45
N LEU A 96 -6.98 3.10 -13.25
CA LEU A 96 -8.22 2.33 -13.10
C LEU A 96 -9.46 3.00 -13.73
N PRO A 97 -9.70 4.32 -13.60
CA PRO A 97 -10.86 4.93 -14.25
C PRO A 97 -10.78 4.90 -15.77
N LYS A 98 -9.58 5.00 -16.36
CA LYS A 98 -9.38 4.91 -17.82
C LYS A 98 -9.64 3.49 -18.32
N GLU A 99 -9.17 2.47 -17.60
CA GLU A 99 -9.44 1.08 -17.94
C GLU A 99 -10.93 0.75 -17.83
N VAL A 100 -11.60 1.23 -16.77
CA VAL A 100 -13.05 1.05 -16.60
C VAL A 100 -13.84 1.76 -17.70
N ALA A 101 -13.47 2.98 -18.08
CA ALA A 101 -14.12 3.71 -19.17
C ALA A 101 -13.97 2.99 -20.52
N THR A 102 -12.77 2.45 -20.79
CA THR A 102 -12.49 1.70 -22.03
C THR A 102 -13.32 0.41 -22.10
N LEU A 103 -13.45 -0.29 -20.97
CA LEU A 103 -14.30 -1.49 -20.87
C LEU A 103 -15.79 -1.16 -21.05
N GLN A 104 -16.27 -0.05 -20.47
CA GLN A 104 -17.65 0.40 -20.65
C GLN A 104 -17.98 0.71 -22.11
N GLU A 105 -17.07 1.37 -22.83
CA GLU A 105 -17.23 1.69 -24.24
C GLU A 105 -17.23 0.42 -25.11
N ALA A 106 -16.33 -0.52 -24.84
CA ALA A 106 -16.27 -1.80 -25.54
C ALA A 106 -17.54 -2.64 -25.32
N VAL A 107 -18.05 -2.71 -24.08
CA VAL A 107 -19.30 -3.41 -23.76
C VAL A 107 -20.49 -2.73 -24.42
N GLY A 108 -20.56 -1.39 -24.40
CA GLY A 108 -21.62 -0.64 -25.06
C GLY A 108 -21.66 -0.89 -26.57
N LYS A 109 -20.50 -0.95 -27.22
CA LYS A 109 -20.39 -1.27 -28.65
C LYS A 109 -20.84 -2.69 -28.97
N MET A 110 -20.46 -3.67 -28.13
CA MET A 110 -20.87 -5.07 -28.30
C MET A 110 -22.39 -5.26 -28.17
N ILE A 111 -23.03 -4.54 -27.23
CA ILE A 111 -24.49 -4.55 -27.08
C ILE A 111 -25.16 -3.94 -28.31
N ALA A 112 -24.67 -2.79 -28.80
CA ALA A 112 -25.24 -2.13 -29.98
C ALA A 112 -25.12 -2.98 -31.26
N GLU A 113 -23.98 -3.65 -31.45
CA GLU A 113 -23.76 -4.58 -32.58
C GLU A 113 -24.68 -5.81 -32.49
N HIS A 114 -24.90 -6.33 -31.28
CA HIS A 114 -25.82 -7.45 -31.06
C HIS A 114 -27.28 -7.06 -31.32
N ASP A 115 -27.72 -5.89 -30.85
CA ASP A 115 -29.08 -5.37 -31.09
C ASP A 115 -29.31 -5.08 -32.58
N ALA A 116 -28.32 -4.52 -33.27
CA ALA A 116 -28.40 -4.30 -34.73
C ALA A 116 -28.49 -5.61 -35.51
N ALA A 117 -27.74 -6.64 -35.11
CA ALA A 117 -27.79 -7.97 -35.72
C ALA A 117 -29.15 -8.65 -35.47
N LEU A 118 -29.70 -8.53 -34.27
CA LEU A 118 -31.05 -9.04 -33.94
C LEU A 118 -32.14 -8.32 -34.75
N ALA A 119 -32.04 -7.00 -34.91
CA ALA A 119 -32.98 -6.22 -35.72
C ALA A 119 -32.93 -6.61 -37.21
N ALA A 120 -31.72 -6.79 -37.77
CA ALA A 120 -31.54 -7.24 -39.15
C ALA A 120 -32.08 -8.66 -39.38
N MET A 121 -31.84 -9.60 -38.45
CA MET A 121 -32.41 -10.95 -38.53
C MET A 121 -33.94 -10.96 -38.39
N ALA A 122 -34.52 -10.05 -37.61
CA ALA A 122 -35.97 -9.92 -37.48
C ALA A 122 -36.65 -9.31 -38.73
N ASP A 123 -35.91 -8.50 -39.50
CA ASP A 123 -36.37 -7.93 -40.77
C ASP A 123 -36.32 -8.97 -41.90
N ASP A 124 -35.26 -9.77 -41.96
CA ASP A 124 -35.05 -10.85 -42.95
C ASP A 124 -36.05 -12.03 -42.79
N LEU A 125 -36.72 -12.12 -41.63
CA LEU A 125 -37.79 -13.10 -41.34
C LEU A 125 -39.20 -12.59 -41.67
N ARG A 126 -39.33 -11.33 -42.12
CA ARG A 126 -40.61 -10.69 -42.49
C ARG A 126 -40.87 -10.62 -43.99
N ASP A 127 -39.89 -10.99 -44.82
CA ASP A 127 -40.02 -11.18 -46.28
C ASP A 127 -40.26 -12.65 -46.65
#